data_AF-R9AAK2-F1
#
_entry.id   AF-R9AAK2-F1
#
_cell.length_a   1.000
_cell.length_b   1.000
_cell.length_c   1.000
_cell.angle_alpha   90.00
_cell.angle_beta   90.00
_cell.angle_gamma   90.00
#
_symmetry.space_group_name_H-M   'P 1'
#
loop_
_entity.id
_entity.type
_entity.pdbx_description
1 polymer ?
#
loop_
_entity_poly.entity_id
_entity_poly.type
_entity_poly.pdbx_seq_one_letter_code
_entity_poly.pdbx_strand_id
1 'polypeptide(L)'
;MTDAYNDTHAHDDVQEYSSGSELGLDADEEDCQELRRLPREERLHAIDDMCDLYKSVDGFGENYKLVDKLGEGTFSAVYKAIDLKHHDYDNKYWFTKEQTDTRQLQHRGRKVYVALKRIYQTSCPLRIQNELELLHSLRRSKWVSTMISAFRHKDQVVAVMPYHPNNDFREYYRHVDYKTVKKYFKSLFKALRDVHRMDILHRDIKPANFLFSLQDQKGVLCDFGLAQYTLDDGWHGHCHHTQPSREHPHGQNKLSMKDIRSEKDTRAVERTADVVREADRRMNDPKLPVGYSTDEKRPIVRANRAGTRGFRAPEVLLKCQDQTTAIDMWSAGVILLSFLSRRFPFFNSNDDNEALVELTTIYGLKRMIKCGEIHNRSILSNIPHVQHGGKHLHLLLYQLNPFIFPRPPSAWHHGDVQGLRGDGKDNSETVMDTENTNIFALCNQPFEKEIGENLFNSFNQQFAKPWPELELYHAIDLCKKLMHLDCTKRLNAQQALMHPFLYGAGS
;
A
#
# COMPACT_ATOMS: atom_id res chain seq x y z
N MET A 1 19.44 59.37 16.85
CA MET A 1 20.71 59.29 17.61
C MET A 1 20.37 58.74 18.98
N THR A 2 21.02 57.62 19.35
CA THR A 2 21.33 57.11 20.73
C THR A 2 20.11 56.85 21.65
N ASP A 3 19.82 55.67 22.22
CA ASP A 3 20.61 54.51 22.68
C ASP A 3 19.65 53.31 22.87
N ALA A 4 19.96 52.09 22.41
CA ALA A 4 20.65 51.00 23.12
C ALA A 4 19.84 50.30 24.25
N TYR A 5 19.35 49.10 23.88
CA TYR A 5 19.11 47.88 24.66
C TYR A 5 19.47 47.87 26.16
N ASN A 6 18.54 47.40 26.99
CA ASN A 6 18.88 46.37 27.97
C ASN A 6 17.69 45.47 28.30
N ASP A 7 17.96 44.19 28.11
CA ASP A 7 17.13 43.00 28.25
C ASP A 7 17.14 42.56 29.72
N THR A 8 15.98 42.27 30.30
CA THR A 8 15.89 41.58 31.60
C THR A 8 14.96 40.39 31.43
N HIS A 9 15.59 39.21 31.32
CA HIS A 9 14.96 37.91 31.37
C HIS A 9 14.18 37.74 32.68
N ALA A 10 12.86 37.65 32.58
CA ALA A 10 12.02 37.03 33.59
C ALA A 10 12.18 35.50 33.46
N HIS A 11 12.75 34.90 34.51
CA HIS A 11 12.72 33.47 34.75
C HIS A 11 11.27 33.03 35.01
N ASP A 12 10.63 32.41 34.01
CA ASP A 12 9.43 31.61 34.22
C ASP A 12 9.86 30.18 34.56
N ASP A 13 10.11 29.95 35.86
CA ASP A 13 10.15 28.62 36.48
C ASP A 13 8.72 28.04 36.49
N VAL A 14 8.36 27.32 35.44
CA VAL A 14 7.13 26.51 35.41
C VAL A 14 7.49 25.07 35.79
N GLN A 15 7.04 24.67 36.97
CA GLN A 15 7.18 23.36 37.59
C GLN A 15 6.94 22.19 36.62
N GLU A 16 7.85 21.22 36.63
CA GLU A 16 7.67 19.88 36.06
C GLU A 16 6.45 19.19 36.69
N TYR A 17 5.32 19.18 35.98
CA TYR A 17 4.22 18.28 36.30
C TYR A 17 4.59 16.85 35.89
N SER A 18 5.13 16.15 36.88
CA SER A 18 5.47 14.74 36.92
C SER A 18 4.21 13.84 36.95
N SER A 19 3.46 13.74 35.84
CA SER A 19 2.38 12.73 35.71
C SER A 19 2.88 11.35 35.29
N GLY A 20 4.06 11.26 34.68
CA GLY A 20 4.63 10.00 34.17
C GLY A 20 5.38 9.14 35.19
N SER A 21 5.95 9.75 36.24
CA SER A 21 6.77 9.01 37.22
C SER A 21 5.92 8.21 38.23
N GLU A 22 4.72 8.68 38.59
CA GLU A 22 3.83 7.98 39.52
C GLU A 22 3.25 6.66 38.96
N LEU A 23 3.26 6.49 37.64
CA LEU A 23 2.76 5.28 36.95
C LEU A 23 3.86 4.27 36.59
N GLY A 24 5.11 4.50 37.04
CA GLY A 24 6.21 3.59 36.78
C GLY A 24 6.58 3.49 35.29
N LEU A 25 6.34 4.55 34.50
CA LEU A 25 6.84 4.71 33.14
C LEU A 25 8.37 4.94 33.09
N ASP A 26 9.11 4.39 34.06
CA ASP A 26 10.56 4.15 34.02
C ASP A 26 10.85 3.07 32.97
N ALA A 27 10.65 3.40 31.71
CA ALA A 27 11.18 2.60 30.63
C ALA A 27 12.66 2.96 30.47
N ASP A 28 13.51 1.94 30.29
CA ASP A 28 14.91 2.18 29.92
C ASP A 28 14.93 3.13 28.73
N GLU A 29 15.75 4.17 28.82
CA GLU A 29 15.74 5.27 27.86
C GLU A 29 15.81 4.84 26.39
N GLU A 30 16.45 3.70 26.09
CA GLU A 30 16.56 3.14 24.74
C GLU A 30 15.26 2.55 24.17
N ASP A 31 14.27 2.26 25.02
CA ASP A 31 13.09 1.47 24.67
C ASP A 31 11.89 2.28 24.12
N CYS A 32 11.87 3.60 24.33
CA CYS A 32 10.78 4.55 23.98
C CYS A 32 11.11 5.42 22.74
N GLN A 33 11.61 4.80 21.68
CA GLN A 33 12.19 5.52 20.53
C GLN A 33 11.15 6.38 19.81
N GLU A 34 9.91 5.93 19.68
CA GLU A 34 8.88 6.65 18.92
C GLU A 34 8.38 7.88 19.68
N LEU A 35 8.01 7.73 20.96
CA LEU A 35 7.64 8.86 21.83
C LEU A 35 8.69 9.99 21.83
N ARG A 36 9.99 9.65 21.79
CA ARG A 36 11.09 10.63 21.78
C ARG A 36 11.18 11.44 20.49
N ARG A 37 10.78 10.86 19.36
CA ARG A 37 10.77 11.54 18.05
C ARG A 37 9.61 12.53 17.93
N LEU A 38 8.55 12.34 18.70
CA LEU A 38 7.38 13.23 18.67
C LEU A 38 7.69 14.61 19.28
N PRO A 39 7.10 15.68 18.71
CA PRO A 39 7.02 16.99 19.35
C PRO A 39 6.45 16.90 20.77
N ARG A 40 6.79 17.87 21.64
CA ARG A 40 6.40 17.84 23.07
C ARG A 40 4.90 17.64 23.27
N GLU A 41 4.06 18.36 22.52
CA GLU A 41 2.60 18.27 22.65
C GLU A 41 2.06 16.89 22.26
N GLU A 42 2.50 16.35 21.12
CA GLU A 42 2.12 15.00 20.67
C GLU A 42 2.61 13.91 21.63
N ARG A 43 3.78 14.09 22.23
CA ARG A 43 4.32 13.19 23.25
C ARG A 43 3.48 13.21 24.52
N LEU A 44 3.05 14.38 24.98
CA LEU A 44 2.17 14.50 26.15
C LEU A 44 0.83 13.81 25.89
N HIS A 45 0.22 14.03 24.72
CA HIS A 45 -1.01 13.34 24.32
C HIS A 45 -0.83 11.82 24.29
N ALA A 46 0.30 11.34 23.74
CA ALA A 46 0.59 9.91 23.70
C ALA A 46 0.76 9.30 25.11
N ILE A 47 1.37 10.04 26.04
CA ILE A 47 1.50 9.62 27.45
C ILE A 47 0.12 9.60 28.13
N ASP A 48 -0.71 10.62 27.92
CA ASP A 48 -2.07 10.66 28.46
C ASP A 48 -2.90 9.46 27.96
N ASP A 49 -2.82 9.14 26.66
CA ASP A 49 -3.51 7.97 26.10
C ASP A 49 -3.03 6.64 26.72
N MET A 50 -1.73 6.53 27.03
CA MET A 50 -1.16 5.37 27.72
C MET A 50 -1.68 5.27 29.16
N CYS A 51 -1.72 6.39 29.88
CA CYS A 51 -2.28 6.47 31.24
C CYS A 51 -3.76 6.08 31.25
N ASP A 52 -4.52 6.50 30.25
CA ASP A 52 -5.93 6.16 30.11
C ASP A 52 -6.14 4.66 29.83
N LEU A 53 -5.26 4.04 29.05
CA LEU A 53 -5.29 2.58 28.86
C LEU A 53 -5.09 1.85 30.19
N TYR A 54 -4.11 2.25 31.01
CA TYR A 54 -3.89 1.69 32.35
C TYR A 54 -5.12 1.76 33.25
N LYS A 55 -5.81 2.91 33.25
CA LYS A 55 -7.00 3.14 34.09
C LYS A 55 -8.24 2.43 33.59
N SER A 56 -8.34 2.21 32.28
CA SER A 56 -9.55 1.68 31.64
C SER A 56 -9.67 0.16 31.68
N VAL A 57 -8.61 -0.55 32.08
CA VAL A 57 -8.57 -2.01 32.17
C VAL A 57 -8.08 -2.45 33.54
N ASP A 58 -8.98 -3.04 34.33
CA ASP A 58 -8.65 -3.56 35.67
C ASP A 58 -7.52 -4.61 35.59
N GLY A 59 -6.53 -4.48 36.48
CA GLY A 59 -5.38 -5.41 36.56
C GLY A 59 -4.40 -5.29 35.39
N PHE A 60 -4.49 -4.26 34.54
CA PHE A 60 -3.60 -4.11 33.38
C PHE A 60 -2.11 -4.11 33.79
N GLY A 61 -1.75 -3.31 34.80
CA GLY A 61 -0.37 -3.16 35.27
C GLY A 61 0.24 -4.42 35.90
N GLU A 62 -0.57 -5.42 36.26
CA GLU A 62 -0.08 -6.71 36.72
C GLU A 62 0.38 -7.61 35.57
N ASN A 63 -0.14 -7.37 34.36
CA ASN A 63 0.09 -8.23 33.20
C ASN A 63 1.03 -7.57 32.18
N TYR A 64 0.94 -6.24 32.03
CA TYR A 64 1.69 -5.51 31.02
C TYR A 64 2.28 -4.20 31.56
N LYS A 65 3.49 -3.87 31.09
CA LYS A 65 4.10 -2.55 31.27
C LYS A 65 4.17 -1.82 29.93
N LEU A 66 3.43 -0.73 29.74
CA LEU A 66 3.52 0.08 28.52
C LEU A 66 4.90 0.75 28.44
N VAL A 67 5.43 0.81 27.23
CA VAL A 67 6.76 1.31 26.93
C VAL A 67 6.66 2.46 25.94
N ASP A 68 5.98 2.26 24.81
CA ASP A 68 5.98 3.22 23.71
C ASP A 68 4.62 3.25 23.01
N LYS A 69 4.30 4.35 22.33
CA LYS A 69 3.15 4.43 21.42
C LYS A 69 3.65 4.27 20.00
N LEU A 70 3.38 3.10 19.41
CA LEU A 70 3.89 2.72 18.08
C LEU A 70 3.11 3.36 16.94
N GLY A 71 1.83 3.67 17.17
CA GLY A 71 1.02 4.32 16.15
C GLY A 71 -0.43 4.51 16.57
N GLU A 72 -1.11 5.37 15.82
CA GLU A 72 -2.52 5.65 15.98
C GLU A 72 -3.19 5.73 14.61
N GLY A 73 -4.38 5.17 14.52
CA GLY A 73 -5.23 5.27 13.35
C GLY A 73 -6.68 5.52 13.76
N THR A 74 -7.53 5.72 12.74
CA THR A 74 -8.96 6.04 12.92
C THR A 74 -9.73 5.08 13.85
N PHE A 75 -9.29 3.82 13.95
CA PHE A 75 -10.02 2.76 14.65
C PHE A 75 -9.28 2.16 15.84
N SER A 76 -8.01 2.54 16.06
CA SER A 76 -7.19 1.94 17.10
C SER A 76 -5.92 2.72 17.39
N ALA A 77 -5.39 2.55 18.60
CA ALA A 77 -4.01 2.89 18.95
C ALA A 77 -3.21 1.61 19.23
N VAL A 78 -1.91 1.63 18.91
CA VAL A 78 -0.99 0.50 19.12
C VAL A 78 0.16 0.94 20.01
N TYR A 79 0.43 0.13 21.04
CA TYR A 79 1.46 0.41 22.03
C TYR A 79 2.46 -0.75 22.11
N LYS A 80 3.74 -0.43 22.32
CA LYS A 80 4.77 -1.40 22.72
C LYS A 80 4.64 -1.61 24.23
N ALA A 81 4.64 -2.86 24.67
CA ALA A 81 4.57 -3.20 26.08
C ALA A 81 5.48 -4.38 26.41
N ILE A 82 5.85 -4.52 27.69
CA ILE A 82 6.52 -5.70 28.24
C ILE A 82 5.43 -6.62 28.81
N ASP A 83 5.46 -7.89 28.43
CA ASP A 83 4.63 -8.95 29.03
C ASP A 83 5.26 -9.43 30.35
N LEU A 84 4.64 -9.07 31.47
CA LEU A 84 5.15 -9.33 32.82
C LEU A 84 4.93 -10.79 33.24
N LYS A 85 3.97 -11.48 32.63
CA LYS A 85 3.60 -12.86 32.96
C LYS A 85 3.96 -13.85 31.85
N HIS A 86 4.82 -13.46 30.90
CA HIS A 86 5.21 -14.31 29.77
C HIS A 86 5.66 -15.72 30.19
N HIS A 87 6.43 -15.81 31.27
CA HIS A 87 6.98 -17.08 31.74
C HIS A 87 6.01 -17.90 32.59
N ASP A 88 4.85 -17.36 32.92
CA ASP A 88 3.82 -18.03 33.71
C ASP A 88 2.90 -18.92 32.83
N TYR A 89 2.95 -18.73 31.50
CA TYR A 89 2.11 -19.44 30.53
C TYR A 89 2.91 -20.21 29.48
N ASP A 90 2.30 -21.23 28.86
CA ASP A 90 2.89 -21.93 27.72
C ASP A 90 2.77 -21.09 26.43
N ASN A 91 3.83 -20.35 26.12
CA ASN A 91 3.91 -19.50 24.95
C ASN A 91 4.64 -20.14 23.75
N LYS A 92 4.82 -21.48 23.73
CA LYS A 92 5.56 -22.16 22.64
C LYS A 92 4.98 -21.91 21.24
N TYR A 93 3.67 -21.68 21.13
CA TYR A 93 3.02 -21.44 19.85
C TYR A 93 3.26 -20.03 19.29
N TRP A 94 3.71 -19.08 20.12
CA TRP A 94 4.05 -17.71 19.69
C TRP A 94 5.30 -17.73 18.81
N PHE A 95 6.31 -18.51 19.17
CA PHE A 95 7.58 -18.54 18.46
C PHE A 95 7.53 -19.47 17.25
N THR A 96 7.91 -18.95 16.08
CA THR A 96 8.14 -19.81 14.92
C THR A 96 9.31 -20.76 15.18
N LYS A 97 9.34 -21.94 14.55
CA LYS A 97 10.45 -22.92 14.70
C LYS A 97 11.86 -22.35 14.44
N GLU A 98 11.98 -21.20 13.77
CA GLU A 98 13.25 -20.48 13.56
C GLU A 98 13.64 -19.62 14.79
N GLN A 99 12.68 -19.13 15.58
CA GLN A 99 12.89 -18.41 16.85
C GLN A 99 13.06 -19.35 18.05
N THR A 100 12.70 -20.63 17.90
CA THR A 100 12.89 -21.66 18.93
C THR A 100 14.33 -22.16 19.04
N ASP A 101 15.32 -21.52 18.39
CA ASP A 101 16.71 -21.96 18.54
C ASP A 101 17.12 -21.81 20.03
N THR A 102 17.40 -22.96 20.60
CA THR A 102 17.02 -23.42 21.94
C THR A 102 17.89 -22.88 23.08
N ARG A 103 18.38 -21.63 22.98
CA ARG A 103 19.20 -21.00 24.03
C ARG A 103 18.66 -19.65 24.53
N GLN A 104 17.77 -18.98 23.79
CA GLN A 104 17.31 -17.62 24.16
C GLN A 104 16.05 -17.60 25.05
N LEU A 105 15.21 -18.64 25.01
CA LEU A 105 13.92 -18.71 25.72
C LEU A 105 14.02 -19.12 27.20
N GLN A 106 15.20 -19.53 27.68
CA GLN A 106 15.39 -20.10 29.01
C GLN A 106 15.96 -19.14 30.07
N HIS A 107 16.29 -17.90 29.69
CA HIS A 107 16.79 -16.92 30.66
C HIS A 107 15.64 -16.18 31.35
N ARG A 108 15.28 -16.64 32.55
CA ARG A 108 14.48 -15.86 33.51
C ARG A 108 15.17 -14.51 33.74
N GLY A 109 14.55 -13.41 33.29
CA GLY A 109 15.05 -12.04 33.47
C GLY A 109 15.13 -11.19 32.20
N ARG A 110 14.88 -11.75 31.00
CA ARG A 110 14.88 -10.97 29.76
C ARG A 110 13.48 -10.40 29.47
N LYS A 111 13.39 -9.11 29.16
CA LYS A 111 12.13 -8.46 28.78
C LYS A 111 11.56 -9.10 27.50
N VAL A 112 10.28 -9.41 27.52
CA VAL A 112 9.54 -9.91 26.35
C VAL A 112 8.55 -8.84 25.91
N TYR A 113 8.69 -8.36 24.68
CA TYR A 113 7.86 -7.28 24.15
C TYR A 113 6.66 -7.80 23.36
N VAL A 114 5.52 -7.15 23.54
CA VAL A 114 4.27 -7.33 22.79
C VAL A 114 3.82 -6.00 22.20
N ALA A 115 3.00 -6.08 21.14
CA ALA A 115 2.25 -4.96 20.63
C ALA A 115 0.79 -5.08 21.11
N LEU A 116 0.30 -4.05 21.80
CA LEU A 116 -1.06 -3.96 22.30
C LEU A 116 -1.87 -3.03 21.41
N LYS A 117 -2.85 -3.57 20.69
CA LYS A 117 -3.77 -2.78 19.86
C LYS A 117 -5.06 -2.54 20.62
N ARG A 118 -5.22 -1.32 21.13
CA ARG A 118 -6.47 -0.83 21.72
C ARG A 118 -7.42 -0.44 20.61
N ILE A 119 -8.52 -1.16 20.47
CA ILE A 119 -9.54 -0.90 19.45
C ILE A 119 -10.56 0.10 20.02
N TYR A 120 -10.83 1.17 19.28
CA TYR A 120 -11.72 2.24 19.72
C TYR A 120 -13.18 1.80 19.71
N GLN A 121 -13.95 2.31 20.69
CA GLN A 121 -15.36 2.00 20.91
C GLN A 121 -16.28 2.34 19.73
N THR A 122 -15.85 3.27 18.87
CA THR A 122 -16.59 3.64 17.65
C THR A 122 -16.66 2.50 16.64
N SER A 123 -15.91 1.42 16.84
CA SER A 123 -15.96 0.21 16.01
C SER A 123 -17.14 -0.68 16.38
N CYS A 124 -17.99 -1.01 15.40
CA CYS A 124 -19.07 -1.98 15.56
C CYS A 124 -18.53 -3.32 16.10
N PRO A 125 -19.18 -3.97 17.09
CA PRO A 125 -18.71 -5.25 17.64
C PRO A 125 -18.47 -6.33 16.60
N LEU A 126 -19.29 -6.39 15.53
CA LEU A 126 -19.09 -7.32 14.42
C LEU A 126 -17.77 -7.08 13.67
N ARG A 127 -17.35 -5.83 13.55
CA ARG A 127 -16.08 -5.47 12.91
C ARG A 127 -14.89 -5.89 13.78
N ILE A 128 -15.00 -5.68 15.09
CA ILE A 128 -14.00 -6.14 16.06
C ILE A 128 -13.88 -7.66 16.00
N GLN A 129 -15.01 -8.37 16.06
CA GLN A 129 -15.06 -9.82 15.96
C GLN A 129 -14.42 -10.32 14.65
N ASN A 130 -14.80 -9.75 13.51
CA ASN A 130 -14.24 -10.10 12.21
C ASN A 130 -12.71 -9.92 12.18
N GLU A 131 -12.19 -8.80 12.68
CA GLU A 131 -10.73 -8.61 12.74
C GLU A 131 -10.02 -9.69 13.58
N LEU A 132 -10.55 -9.99 14.77
CA LEU A 132 -9.97 -11.02 15.66
C LEU A 132 -10.06 -12.43 15.04
N GLU A 133 -11.17 -12.74 14.37
CA GLU A 133 -11.37 -14.02 13.66
C GLU A 133 -10.41 -14.17 12.47
N LEU A 134 -10.22 -13.12 11.67
CA LEU A 134 -9.27 -13.11 10.56
C LEU A 134 -7.84 -13.33 11.06
N LEU A 135 -7.43 -12.60 12.10
CA LEU A 135 -6.10 -12.77 12.72
C LEU A 135 -5.91 -14.19 13.27
N HIS A 136 -6.95 -14.77 13.88
CA HIS A 136 -6.93 -16.13 14.38
C HIS A 136 -6.81 -17.17 13.25
N SER A 137 -7.54 -16.98 12.15
CA SER A 137 -7.50 -17.86 10.98
C SER A 137 -6.11 -17.90 10.32
N LEU A 138 -5.37 -16.79 10.42
CA LEU A 138 -4.05 -16.61 9.83
C LEU A 138 -2.89 -17.01 10.76
N ARG A 139 -3.15 -17.56 11.96
CA ARG A 139 -2.12 -17.95 12.96
C ARG A 139 -0.99 -18.85 12.45
N ARG A 140 -1.20 -19.53 11.31
CA ARG A 140 -0.21 -20.40 10.68
C ARG A 140 0.73 -19.69 9.71
N SER A 141 0.39 -18.46 9.29
CA SER A 141 1.26 -17.68 8.42
C SER A 141 2.34 -17.00 9.26
N LYS A 142 3.60 -17.27 8.93
CA LYS A 142 4.75 -16.59 9.55
C LYS A 142 5.00 -15.18 8.99
N TRP A 143 4.24 -14.78 7.99
CA TRP A 143 4.39 -13.49 7.29
C TRP A 143 3.28 -12.51 7.65
N VAL A 144 2.40 -12.90 8.56
CA VAL A 144 1.31 -12.09 9.10
C VAL A 144 1.55 -11.95 10.62
N SER A 145 1.43 -10.73 11.14
CA SER A 145 1.40 -10.49 12.57
C SER A 145 0.05 -10.97 13.10
N THR A 146 0.07 -12.10 13.79
CA THR A 146 -1.13 -12.80 14.25
C THR A 146 -1.41 -12.46 15.70
N MET A 147 -2.61 -12.77 16.16
CA MET A 147 -3.00 -12.50 17.54
C MET A 147 -2.49 -13.58 18.49
N ILE A 148 -1.87 -13.17 19.60
CA ILE A 148 -1.54 -14.06 20.74
C ILE A 148 -2.80 -14.27 21.58
N SER A 149 -3.42 -13.16 22.01
CA SER A 149 -4.63 -13.15 22.82
C SER A 149 -5.39 -11.85 22.61
N ALA A 150 -6.61 -11.76 23.13
CA ALA A 150 -7.34 -10.51 23.26
C ALA A 150 -8.09 -10.52 24.59
N PHE A 151 -8.21 -9.35 25.21
CA PHE A 151 -9.00 -9.17 26.40
C PHE A 151 -9.95 -7.99 26.25
N ARG A 152 -11.03 -8.05 27.01
CA ARG A 152 -12.06 -7.02 27.02
C ARG A 152 -12.41 -6.66 28.45
N HIS A 153 -12.40 -5.37 28.76
CA HIS A 153 -12.93 -4.82 30.00
C HIS A 153 -13.97 -3.76 29.63
N LYS A 154 -15.25 -4.02 29.95
CA LYS A 154 -16.39 -3.19 29.54
C LYS A 154 -16.42 -2.98 28.01
N ASP A 155 -16.13 -1.77 27.56
CA ASP A 155 -16.11 -1.34 26.16
C ASP A 155 -14.69 -1.24 25.59
N GLN A 156 -13.66 -1.44 26.41
CA GLN A 156 -12.27 -1.51 25.96
C GLN A 156 -11.96 -2.91 25.43
N VAL A 157 -11.54 -2.99 24.17
CA VAL A 157 -11.02 -4.22 23.57
C VAL A 157 -9.56 -4.01 23.22
N VAL A 158 -8.71 -4.90 23.69
CA VAL A 158 -7.26 -4.88 23.42
C VAL A 158 -6.83 -6.21 22.85
N ALA A 159 -6.28 -6.18 21.64
CA ALA A 159 -5.63 -7.33 21.03
C ALA A 159 -4.14 -7.32 21.36
N VAL A 160 -3.61 -8.47 21.77
CA VAL A 160 -2.20 -8.71 22.11
C VAL A 160 -1.55 -9.43 20.94
N MET A 161 -0.50 -8.84 20.38
CA MET A 161 0.21 -9.33 19.20
C MET A 161 1.72 -9.42 19.48
N PRO A 162 2.46 -10.24 18.73
CA PRO A 162 3.92 -10.21 18.77
C PRO A 162 4.44 -8.81 18.44
N TYR A 163 5.36 -8.29 19.24
CA TYR A 163 6.11 -7.11 18.82
C TYR A 163 7.08 -7.50 17.71
N HIS A 164 7.05 -6.75 16.61
CA HIS A 164 7.96 -6.93 15.49
C HIS A 164 8.80 -5.66 15.34
N PRO A 165 10.11 -5.71 15.63
CA PRO A 165 11.00 -4.60 15.32
C PRO A 165 10.92 -4.25 13.82
N ASN A 166 10.77 -2.97 13.52
CA ASN A 166 10.67 -2.49 12.15
C ASN A 166 11.28 -1.09 12.01
N ASN A 167 11.53 -0.69 10.78
CA ASN A 167 11.94 0.68 10.44
C ASN A 167 10.78 1.43 9.80
N ASP A 168 10.71 2.76 9.97
CA ASP A 168 9.76 3.58 9.22
C ASP A 168 10.17 3.56 7.75
N PHE A 169 9.22 3.25 6.87
CA PHE A 169 9.40 3.27 5.43
C PHE A 169 10.08 4.55 4.91
N ARG A 170 9.73 5.71 5.47
CA ARG A 170 10.26 7.03 5.09
C ARG A 170 11.78 7.15 5.29
N GLU A 171 12.34 6.42 6.25
CA GLU A 171 13.77 6.44 6.56
C GLU A 171 14.59 5.77 5.46
N TYR A 172 14.04 4.77 4.77
CA TYR A 172 14.85 3.87 3.95
C TYR A 172 14.44 3.78 2.48
N TYR A 173 13.19 4.07 2.11
CA TYR A 173 12.70 3.82 0.76
C TYR A 173 13.47 4.54 -0.36
N ARG A 174 14.14 5.66 -0.05
CA ARG A 174 14.99 6.41 -1.00
C ARG A 174 16.40 5.83 -1.17
N HIS A 175 16.90 5.12 -0.16
CA HIS A 175 18.33 4.82 -0.02
C HIS A 175 18.64 3.30 0.03
N VAL A 176 17.64 2.43 0.12
CA VAL A 176 17.88 0.99 0.08
C VAL A 176 18.25 0.51 -1.32
N ASP A 177 19.06 -0.55 -1.37
CA ASP A 177 19.42 -1.21 -2.61
C ASP A 177 18.30 -2.14 -3.12
N TYR A 178 18.42 -2.53 -4.38
CA TYR A 178 17.46 -3.43 -5.02
C TYR A 178 17.33 -4.78 -4.30
N LYS A 179 18.39 -5.27 -3.64
CA LYS A 179 18.38 -6.54 -2.90
C LYS A 179 17.46 -6.46 -1.69
N THR A 180 17.50 -5.35 -0.96
CA THR A 180 16.60 -5.08 0.15
C THR A 180 15.16 -4.97 -0.35
N VAL A 181 14.92 -4.26 -1.47
CA VAL A 181 13.59 -4.19 -2.09
C VAL A 181 13.07 -5.58 -2.50
N LYS A 182 13.93 -6.46 -3.06
CA LYS A 182 13.55 -7.85 -3.34
C LYS A 182 13.11 -8.59 -2.06
N LYS A 183 13.81 -8.43 -0.94
CA LYS A 183 13.47 -9.12 0.33
C LYS A 183 12.19 -8.56 0.96
N TYR A 184 11.97 -7.24 0.85
CA TYR A 184 10.71 -6.59 1.20
C TYR A 184 9.54 -7.24 0.45
N PHE A 185 9.61 -7.26 -0.89
CA PHE A 185 8.52 -7.81 -1.72
C PHE A 185 8.38 -9.33 -1.63
N LYS A 186 9.46 -10.08 -1.43
CA LYS A 186 9.38 -11.52 -1.12
C LYS A 186 8.58 -11.78 0.15
N SER A 187 8.77 -10.97 1.19
CA SER A 187 8.06 -11.11 2.46
C SER A 187 6.60 -10.67 2.29
N LEU A 188 6.34 -9.52 1.64
CA LEU A 188 5.00 -9.01 1.37
C LEU A 188 4.16 -9.99 0.53
N PHE A 189 4.70 -10.52 -0.58
CA PHE A 189 3.93 -11.45 -1.40
C PHE A 189 3.76 -12.83 -0.76
N LYS A 190 4.65 -13.26 0.15
CA LYS A 190 4.39 -14.46 0.96
C LYS A 190 3.22 -14.23 1.93
N ALA A 191 3.13 -13.05 2.54
CA ALA A 191 1.99 -12.67 3.36
C ALA A 191 0.69 -12.63 2.54
N LEU A 192 0.68 -11.89 1.43
CA LEU A 192 -0.48 -11.78 0.56
C LEU A 192 -0.92 -13.13 -0.01
N ARG A 193 0.02 -14.01 -0.38
CA ARG A 193 -0.31 -15.38 -0.80
C ARG A 193 -1.04 -16.15 0.30
N ASP A 194 -0.60 -16.06 1.55
CA ASP A 194 -1.24 -16.77 2.65
C ASP A 194 -2.62 -16.19 2.99
N VAL A 195 -2.76 -14.86 2.95
CA VAL A 195 -4.03 -14.13 3.12
C VAL A 195 -5.03 -14.46 2.00
N HIS A 196 -4.60 -14.33 0.74
CA HIS A 196 -5.44 -14.54 -0.43
C HIS A 196 -5.86 -16.00 -0.63
N ARG A 197 -5.09 -16.97 -0.12
CA ARG A 197 -5.47 -18.40 -0.09
C ARG A 197 -6.64 -18.71 0.84
N MET A 198 -6.90 -17.82 1.80
CA MET A 198 -8.07 -17.89 2.67
C MET A 198 -9.21 -17.00 2.15
N ASP A 199 -9.11 -16.55 0.90
CA ASP A 199 -10.09 -15.67 0.25
C ASP A 199 -10.32 -14.36 1.00
N ILE A 200 -9.28 -13.86 1.70
CA ILE A 200 -9.31 -12.60 2.46
C ILE A 200 -8.79 -11.45 1.59
N LEU A 201 -9.51 -10.34 1.59
CA LEU A 201 -9.11 -9.03 1.08
C LEU A 201 -8.52 -8.23 2.24
N HIS A 202 -7.27 -7.78 2.15
CA HIS A 202 -6.71 -6.93 3.20
C HIS A 202 -7.26 -5.49 3.11
N ARG A 203 -7.47 -4.97 1.89
CA ARG A 203 -8.00 -3.63 1.56
C ARG A 203 -7.12 -2.44 1.93
N ASP A 204 -6.18 -2.61 2.86
CA ASP A 204 -5.30 -1.52 3.32
C ASP A 204 -3.81 -1.86 3.28
N ILE A 205 -3.38 -2.48 2.18
CA ILE A 205 -1.94 -2.70 1.91
C ILE A 205 -1.26 -1.36 1.67
N LYS A 206 -0.31 -1.02 2.54
CA LYS A 206 0.51 0.20 2.50
C LYS A 206 1.75 -0.02 3.37
N PRO A 207 2.81 0.81 3.26
CA PRO A 207 4.03 0.58 4.03
C PRO A 207 3.84 0.59 5.55
N ALA A 208 2.91 1.41 6.07
CA ALA A 208 2.61 1.46 7.51
C ALA A 208 2.01 0.16 8.06
N ASN A 209 1.38 -0.66 7.21
CA ASN A 209 0.78 -1.94 7.59
C ASN A 209 1.70 -3.13 7.26
N PHE A 210 2.96 -2.86 6.87
CA PHE A 210 3.94 -3.90 6.58
C PHE A 210 5.24 -3.62 7.36
N LEU A 211 5.36 -4.28 8.51
CA LEU A 211 6.44 -4.09 9.47
C LEU A 211 7.70 -4.77 8.94
N PHE A 212 8.60 -4.01 8.31
CA PHE A 212 9.84 -4.51 7.73
C PHE A 212 11.06 -4.10 8.56
N SER A 213 11.91 -5.06 8.91
CA SER A 213 13.18 -4.87 9.61
C SER A 213 14.32 -4.82 8.61
N LEU A 214 15.06 -3.71 8.56
CA LEU A 214 16.29 -3.62 7.75
C LEU A 214 17.40 -4.50 8.30
N GLN A 215 17.41 -4.75 9.61
CA GLN A 215 18.39 -5.61 10.26
C GLN A 215 18.17 -7.08 9.87
N ASP A 216 16.93 -7.57 9.98
CA ASP A 216 16.60 -8.98 9.72
C ASP A 216 16.28 -9.23 8.24
N GLN A 217 16.04 -8.17 7.47
CA GLN A 217 15.62 -8.20 6.09
C GLN A 217 14.38 -9.09 5.86
N LYS A 218 13.47 -9.05 6.84
CA LYS A 218 12.19 -9.77 6.88
C LYS A 218 11.09 -8.77 7.24
N GLY A 219 9.89 -9.00 6.74
CA GLY A 219 8.73 -8.22 7.12
C GLY A 219 7.48 -9.06 7.33
N VAL A 220 6.55 -8.48 8.08
CA VAL A 220 5.25 -9.08 8.39
C VAL A 220 4.12 -8.10 8.09
N LEU A 221 3.02 -8.61 7.55
CA LEU A 221 1.81 -7.85 7.30
C LEU A 221 0.98 -7.76 8.59
N CYS A 222 0.45 -6.58 8.90
CA CYS A 222 -0.38 -6.34 10.07
C CYS A 222 -1.63 -5.53 9.72
N ASP A 223 -2.51 -5.36 10.71
CA ASP A 223 -3.74 -4.54 10.65
C ASP A 223 -4.84 -5.04 9.70
N PHE A 224 -5.67 -5.95 10.23
CA PHE A 224 -6.82 -6.53 9.52
C PHE A 224 -8.14 -5.79 9.82
N GLY A 225 -8.09 -4.59 10.41
CA GLY A 225 -9.28 -3.85 10.82
C GLY A 225 -10.16 -3.36 9.67
N LEU A 226 -9.67 -3.42 8.42
CA LEU A 226 -10.43 -3.16 7.19
C LEU A 226 -10.60 -4.41 6.34
N ALA A 227 -10.06 -5.55 6.75
CA ALA A 227 -10.08 -6.77 5.96
C ALA A 227 -11.45 -7.47 6.03
N GLN A 228 -11.75 -8.28 5.01
CA GLN A 228 -12.97 -9.08 4.93
C GLN A 228 -12.74 -10.30 4.03
N TYR A 229 -13.63 -11.28 4.04
CA TYR A 229 -13.65 -12.30 3.01
C TYR A 229 -14.21 -11.72 1.70
N THR A 230 -13.67 -12.20 0.57
CA THR A 230 -14.03 -11.75 -0.78
C THR A 230 -15.53 -11.81 -1.08
N LEU A 231 -16.27 -12.73 -0.45
CA LEU A 231 -17.69 -12.97 -0.69
C LEU A 231 -18.62 -12.51 0.44
N ASP A 232 -18.11 -11.79 1.45
CA ASP A 232 -18.93 -11.32 2.57
C ASP A 232 -20.08 -10.40 2.12
N ASP A 233 -19.84 -9.57 1.10
CA ASP A 233 -20.84 -8.67 0.51
C ASP A 233 -21.69 -9.36 -0.60
N GLY A 234 -21.41 -10.64 -0.87
CA GLY A 234 -21.96 -11.38 -2.02
C GLY A 234 -21.31 -11.00 -3.36
N TRP A 235 -21.60 -11.81 -4.38
CA TRP A 235 -21.22 -11.50 -5.76
C TRP A 235 -22.42 -10.93 -6.52
N HIS A 236 -22.37 -9.66 -6.89
CA HIS A 236 -23.48 -8.97 -7.53
C HIS A 236 -23.54 -9.25 -9.04
N GLY A 237 -22.39 -9.50 -9.67
CA GLY A 237 -22.30 -9.78 -11.10
C GLY A 237 -22.64 -8.57 -11.98
N HIS A 238 -22.38 -7.36 -11.48
CA HIS A 238 -22.59 -6.12 -12.22
C HIS A 238 -21.40 -5.75 -13.11
N CYS A 239 -20.25 -6.35 -12.86
CA CYS A 239 -19.04 -6.16 -13.66
C CYS A 239 -18.94 -7.19 -14.81
N HIS A 240 -18.13 -6.85 -15.81
CA HIS A 240 -17.77 -7.71 -16.93
C HIS A 240 -16.55 -8.58 -16.64
N HIS A 241 -16.23 -8.81 -15.38
CA HIS A 241 -15.34 -9.90 -14.98
C HIS A 241 -16.11 -10.98 -14.23
N THR A 242 -15.62 -12.22 -14.28
CA THR A 242 -16.21 -13.34 -13.53
C THR A 242 -15.83 -13.27 -12.05
N GLN A 243 -16.54 -14.06 -11.23
CA GLN A 243 -16.15 -14.31 -9.84
C GLN A 243 -14.78 -14.99 -9.80
N PRO A 244 -13.92 -14.66 -8.81
CA PRO A 244 -12.69 -15.39 -8.54
C PRO A 244 -12.88 -16.90 -8.47
N SER A 245 -11.92 -17.63 -9.03
CA SER A 245 -11.83 -19.08 -8.91
C SER A 245 -10.40 -19.48 -8.55
N ARG A 246 -10.18 -20.77 -8.22
CA ARG A 246 -8.83 -21.28 -7.92
C ARG A 246 -7.87 -21.13 -9.12
N GLU A 247 -8.37 -21.27 -10.33
CA GLU A 247 -7.59 -21.12 -11.57
C GLU A 247 -7.40 -19.66 -11.95
N HIS A 248 -8.40 -18.82 -11.65
CA HIS A 248 -8.41 -17.39 -11.93
C HIS A 248 -8.72 -16.59 -10.66
N PRO A 249 -7.72 -16.37 -9.78
CA PRO A 249 -7.93 -15.74 -8.47
C PRO A 249 -8.48 -14.31 -8.53
N HIS A 250 -8.38 -13.64 -9.69
CA HIS A 250 -8.91 -12.30 -9.92
C HIS A 250 -10.10 -12.30 -10.91
N GLY A 251 -10.67 -13.48 -11.21
CA GLY A 251 -11.68 -13.65 -12.25
C GLY A 251 -11.11 -13.59 -13.66
N GLN A 252 -12.01 -13.54 -14.64
CA GLN A 252 -11.70 -13.45 -16.07
C GLN A 252 -12.50 -12.33 -16.72
N ASN A 253 -11.88 -11.58 -17.63
CA ASN A 253 -12.54 -10.48 -18.35
C ASN A 253 -13.46 -11.03 -19.45
N LYS A 254 -14.78 -10.91 -19.24
CA LYS A 254 -15.84 -11.33 -20.17
C LYS A 254 -15.82 -10.60 -21.51
N LEU A 255 -15.33 -9.36 -21.55
CA LEU A 255 -15.21 -8.60 -22.81
C LEU A 255 -14.16 -9.18 -23.74
N SER A 256 -13.17 -9.90 -23.18
CA SER A 256 -12.10 -10.55 -23.95
C SER A 256 -12.41 -12.00 -24.33
N MET A 257 -13.47 -12.58 -23.76
CA MET A 257 -13.85 -13.96 -24.04
C MET A 257 -14.54 -14.05 -25.41
N LYS A 258 -13.97 -14.84 -26.32
CA LYS A 258 -14.51 -15.07 -27.67
C LYS A 258 -15.91 -15.72 -27.66
N ASP A 259 -16.24 -16.42 -26.58
CA ASP A 259 -17.53 -17.09 -26.40
C ASP A 259 -18.25 -16.47 -25.19
N ILE A 260 -19.08 -15.45 -25.43
CA ILE A 260 -20.05 -15.01 -24.42
C ILE A 260 -21.10 -16.12 -24.28
N ARG A 261 -21.01 -16.89 -23.20
CA ARG A 261 -21.76 -18.16 -23.04
C ARG A 261 -23.24 -17.98 -22.70
N SER A 262 -23.72 -16.77 -22.42
CA SER A 262 -25.11 -16.52 -22.05
C SER A 262 -25.68 -15.27 -22.75
N GLU A 263 -26.95 -15.34 -23.19
CA GLU A 263 -27.66 -14.19 -23.78
C GLU A 263 -27.68 -12.97 -22.85
N LYS A 264 -27.70 -13.22 -21.52
CA LYS A 264 -27.68 -12.17 -20.50
C LYS A 264 -26.36 -11.38 -20.51
N ASP A 265 -25.23 -12.07 -20.62
CA ASP A 265 -23.92 -11.43 -20.71
C ASP A 265 -23.79 -10.66 -22.03
N THR A 266 -24.28 -11.19 -23.15
CA THR A 266 -24.23 -10.50 -24.46
C THR A 266 -24.93 -9.16 -24.41
N ARG A 267 -26.16 -9.13 -23.88
CA ARG A 267 -26.94 -7.89 -23.72
C ARG A 267 -26.27 -6.88 -22.78
N ALA A 268 -25.54 -7.34 -21.76
CA ALA A 268 -24.84 -6.45 -20.83
C ALA A 268 -23.62 -5.80 -21.51
N VAL A 269 -22.89 -6.56 -22.33
CA VAL A 269 -21.78 -6.06 -23.14
C VAL A 269 -22.27 -5.04 -24.18
N GLU A 270 -23.34 -5.35 -24.91
CA GLU A 270 -23.94 -4.43 -25.89
C GLU A 270 -24.35 -3.09 -25.27
N ARG A 271 -25.04 -3.11 -24.12
CA ARG A 271 -25.41 -1.89 -23.39
C ARG A 271 -24.18 -1.06 -22.99
N THR A 272 -23.11 -1.73 -22.59
CA THR A 272 -21.87 -1.04 -22.20
C THR A 272 -21.23 -0.39 -23.41
N ALA A 273 -21.21 -1.09 -24.55
CA ALA A 273 -20.74 -0.52 -25.81
C ALA A 273 -21.57 0.70 -26.24
N ASP A 274 -22.89 0.68 -26.06
CA ASP A 274 -23.75 1.85 -26.33
C ASP A 274 -23.42 3.03 -25.44
N VAL A 275 -23.24 2.80 -24.13
CA VAL A 275 -22.86 3.84 -23.17
C VAL A 275 -21.49 4.43 -23.51
N VAL A 276 -20.52 3.61 -23.91
CA VAL A 276 -19.19 4.05 -24.33
C VAL A 276 -19.26 4.87 -25.62
N ARG A 277 -20.06 4.44 -26.61
CA ARG A 277 -20.25 5.20 -27.85
C ARG A 277 -20.88 6.57 -27.61
N GLU A 278 -21.90 6.63 -26.76
CA GLU A 278 -22.51 7.91 -26.38
C GLU A 278 -21.55 8.78 -25.57
N ALA A 279 -20.75 8.17 -24.69
CA ALA A 279 -19.71 8.86 -23.95
C ALA A 279 -18.65 9.48 -24.87
N ASP A 280 -18.15 8.72 -25.83
CA ASP A 280 -17.19 9.18 -26.84
C ASP A 280 -17.75 10.32 -27.68
N ARG A 281 -19.02 10.21 -28.11
CA ARG A 281 -19.71 11.29 -28.81
C ARG A 281 -19.75 12.57 -27.99
N ARG A 282 -20.06 12.51 -26.69
CA ARG A 282 -20.11 13.70 -25.81
C ARG A 282 -18.75 14.34 -25.57
N MET A 283 -17.67 13.55 -25.53
CA MET A 283 -16.32 14.10 -25.37
C MET A 283 -15.83 14.80 -26.63
N ASN A 284 -16.24 14.32 -27.81
CA ASN A 284 -15.75 14.82 -29.09
C ASN A 284 -16.65 15.90 -29.72
N ASP A 285 -17.91 16.03 -29.30
CA ASP A 285 -18.82 17.08 -29.75
C ASP A 285 -18.85 18.24 -28.74
N PRO A 286 -18.24 19.41 -29.04
CA PRO A 286 -18.22 20.56 -28.13
C PRO A 286 -19.61 21.15 -27.86
N LYS A 287 -20.64 20.77 -28.65
CA LYS A 287 -22.03 21.18 -28.41
C LYS A 287 -22.72 20.31 -27.36
N LEU A 288 -22.17 19.15 -27.02
CA LEU A 288 -22.74 18.25 -26.04
C LEU A 288 -22.09 18.49 -24.67
N PRO A 289 -22.89 18.54 -23.58
CA PRO A 289 -22.34 18.73 -22.25
C PRO A 289 -21.59 17.46 -21.80
N VAL A 290 -20.35 17.66 -21.32
CA VAL A 290 -19.60 16.63 -20.58
C VAL A 290 -19.98 16.75 -19.10
N GLY A 291 -20.81 15.83 -18.62
CA GLY A 291 -21.30 15.82 -17.24
C GLY A 291 -22.68 15.18 -17.10
N TYR A 292 -23.19 15.20 -15.87
CA TYR A 292 -24.54 14.76 -15.56
C TYR A 292 -25.47 15.96 -15.34
N SER A 293 -26.77 15.77 -15.55
CA SER A 293 -27.78 16.79 -15.25
C SER A 293 -27.75 17.14 -13.77
N THR A 294 -27.93 18.41 -13.41
CA THR A 294 -28.12 18.82 -12.01
C THR A 294 -29.40 18.23 -11.40
N ASP A 295 -30.35 17.83 -12.24
CA ASP A 295 -31.60 17.16 -11.86
C ASP A 295 -31.49 15.61 -11.87
N GLU A 296 -30.28 15.07 -11.72
CA GLU A 296 -30.04 13.62 -11.73
C GLU A 296 -30.74 12.92 -10.55
N LYS A 297 -31.69 12.02 -10.86
CA LYS A 297 -32.49 11.28 -9.86
C LYS A 297 -32.01 9.86 -9.62
N ARG A 298 -31.02 9.37 -10.38
CA ARG A 298 -30.51 8.01 -10.20
C ARG A 298 -29.85 7.85 -8.82
N PRO A 299 -30.07 6.70 -8.16
CA PRO A 299 -29.45 6.44 -6.87
C PRO A 299 -27.93 6.34 -6.99
N ILE A 300 -27.23 6.86 -5.98
CA ILE A 300 -25.76 6.76 -5.90
C ILE A 300 -25.38 5.29 -5.68
N VAL A 301 -24.48 4.78 -6.51
CA VAL A 301 -23.93 3.43 -6.33
C VAL A 301 -23.10 3.38 -5.04
N ARG A 302 -23.47 2.46 -4.15
CA ARG A 302 -22.73 2.18 -2.92
C ARG A 302 -21.81 0.99 -3.15
N ALA A 303 -20.52 1.19 -2.94
CA ALA A 303 -19.50 0.15 -3.00
C ALA A 303 -18.51 0.36 -1.85
N ASN A 304 -17.94 -0.73 -1.34
CA ASN A 304 -16.94 -0.64 -0.29
C ASN A 304 -15.69 0.07 -0.83
N ARG A 305 -15.26 1.13 -0.14
CA ARG A 305 -14.08 1.93 -0.49
C ARG A 305 -13.08 2.06 0.67
N ALA A 306 -13.17 1.16 1.65
CA ALA A 306 -12.21 1.06 2.74
C ALA A 306 -10.77 0.97 2.18
N GLY A 307 -9.83 1.56 2.92
CA GLY A 307 -8.41 1.62 2.56
C GLY A 307 -7.88 3.05 2.50
N THR A 308 -6.57 3.19 2.42
CA THR A 308 -5.87 4.49 2.41
C THR A 308 -5.85 5.12 1.02
N ARG A 309 -6.07 6.45 0.95
CA ARG A 309 -5.97 7.21 -0.31
C ARG A 309 -4.58 7.05 -0.93
N GLY A 310 -4.51 7.11 -2.26
CA GLY A 310 -3.28 6.86 -3.02
C GLY A 310 -2.90 5.38 -3.19
N PHE A 311 -3.45 4.45 -2.39
CA PHE A 311 -3.24 3.01 -2.55
C PHE A 311 -4.44 2.29 -3.19
N ARG A 312 -5.62 2.93 -3.23
CA ARG A 312 -6.83 2.34 -3.82
C ARG A 312 -6.64 2.02 -5.31
N ALA A 313 -7.04 0.81 -5.69
CA ALA A 313 -7.06 0.36 -7.07
C ALA A 313 -8.15 1.07 -7.90
N PRO A 314 -8.01 1.13 -9.24
CA PRO A 314 -8.97 1.80 -10.12
C PRO A 314 -10.42 1.33 -9.90
N GLU A 315 -10.63 0.02 -9.73
CA GLU A 315 -11.96 -0.55 -9.50
C GLU A 315 -12.61 -0.08 -8.20
N VAL A 316 -11.80 0.22 -7.17
CA VAL A 316 -12.29 0.78 -5.90
C VAL A 316 -12.76 2.23 -6.13
N LEU A 317 -11.96 3.02 -6.87
CA LEU A 317 -12.29 4.40 -7.22
C LEU A 317 -13.55 4.46 -8.12
N LEU A 318 -13.69 3.51 -9.04
CA LEU A 318 -14.82 3.33 -9.95
C LEU A 318 -16.07 2.73 -9.30
N LYS A 319 -16.07 2.55 -7.97
CA LYS A 319 -17.20 2.01 -7.22
C LYS A 319 -17.62 0.62 -7.71
N CYS A 320 -16.65 -0.24 -8.02
CA CYS A 320 -16.88 -1.66 -8.26
C CYS A 320 -17.35 -2.32 -6.96
N GLN A 321 -18.44 -3.09 -7.02
CA GLN A 321 -18.93 -3.86 -5.87
C GLN A 321 -18.31 -5.26 -5.82
N ASP A 322 -17.97 -5.81 -6.98
CA ASP A 322 -17.40 -7.16 -7.16
C ASP A 322 -15.85 -7.12 -7.05
N GLN A 323 -15.32 -6.59 -5.95
CA GLN A 323 -13.87 -6.44 -5.76
C GLN A 323 -13.19 -7.78 -5.45
N THR A 324 -11.92 -7.93 -5.85
CA THR A 324 -11.15 -9.16 -5.67
C THR A 324 -9.79 -8.85 -5.01
N THR A 325 -9.02 -9.89 -4.68
CA THR A 325 -7.67 -9.76 -4.09
C THR A 325 -6.69 -9.00 -4.99
N ALA A 326 -7.06 -8.75 -6.24
CA ALA A 326 -6.37 -7.86 -7.17
C ALA A 326 -6.19 -6.42 -6.65
N ILE A 327 -7.05 -5.95 -5.73
CA ILE A 327 -6.90 -4.62 -5.13
C ILE A 327 -5.65 -4.52 -4.25
N ASP A 328 -5.34 -5.60 -3.51
CA ASP A 328 -4.15 -5.66 -2.65
C ASP A 328 -2.87 -5.72 -3.49
N MET A 329 -2.94 -6.41 -4.64
CA MET A 329 -1.84 -6.50 -5.59
C MET A 329 -1.53 -5.14 -6.25
N TRP A 330 -2.57 -4.35 -6.55
CA TRP A 330 -2.40 -2.97 -7.00
C TRP A 330 -1.67 -2.13 -5.96
N SER A 331 -2.12 -2.17 -4.70
CA SER A 331 -1.49 -1.44 -3.60
C SER A 331 -0.02 -1.82 -3.41
N ALA A 332 0.32 -3.11 -3.53
CA ALA A 332 1.72 -3.55 -3.53
C ALA A 332 2.52 -2.96 -4.71
N GLY A 333 1.89 -2.81 -5.88
CA GLY A 333 2.46 -2.09 -7.01
C GLY A 333 2.76 -0.62 -6.71
N VAL A 334 1.85 0.08 -6.01
CA VAL A 334 2.07 1.48 -5.57
C VAL A 334 3.26 1.59 -4.60
N ILE A 335 3.45 0.60 -3.71
CA ILE A 335 4.64 0.54 -2.85
C ILE A 335 5.90 0.39 -3.70
N LEU A 336 5.90 -0.48 -4.71
CA LEU A 336 7.06 -0.70 -5.59
C LEU A 336 7.36 0.56 -6.40
N LEU A 337 6.33 1.23 -6.90
CA LEU A 337 6.42 2.52 -7.57
C LEU A 337 7.08 3.58 -6.68
N SER A 338 6.80 3.57 -5.37
CA SER A 338 7.43 4.48 -4.40
C SER A 338 8.93 4.24 -4.24
N PHE A 339 9.38 2.98 -4.21
CA PHE A 339 10.81 2.64 -4.24
C PHE A 339 11.48 3.07 -5.55
N LEU A 340 10.88 2.73 -6.70
CA LEU A 340 11.46 3.00 -8.02
C LEU A 340 11.55 4.51 -8.32
N SER A 341 10.54 5.28 -7.92
CA SER A 341 10.50 6.73 -8.13
C SER A 341 11.20 7.54 -7.02
N ARG A 342 11.52 6.91 -5.88
CA ARG A 342 11.95 7.59 -4.65
C ARG A 342 10.97 8.71 -4.20
N ARG A 343 9.67 8.58 -4.52
CA ARG A 343 8.59 9.46 -4.05
C ARG A 343 7.61 8.71 -3.15
N PHE A 344 7.31 9.28 -1.98
CA PHE A 344 6.33 8.76 -1.04
C PHE A 344 5.70 9.92 -0.25
N PRO A 345 4.36 9.99 -0.16
CA PRO A 345 3.39 9.21 -0.96
C PRO A 345 3.56 9.50 -2.47
N PHE A 346 3.33 8.50 -3.32
CA PHE A 346 3.40 8.70 -4.78
C PHE A 346 2.15 9.40 -5.32
N PHE A 347 0.98 8.89 -4.93
CA PHE A 347 -0.33 9.50 -5.16
C PHE A 347 -0.77 10.23 -3.89
N ASN A 348 -1.22 11.48 -4.02
CA ASN A 348 -1.54 12.31 -2.85
C ASN A 348 -2.85 13.08 -3.06
N SER A 349 -3.88 12.35 -3.46
CA SER A 349 -5.22 12.86 -3.73
C SER A 349 -6.04 13.07 -2.44
N ASN A 350 -6.80 14.16 -2.42
CA ASN A 350 -7.71 14.52 -1.34
C ASN A 350 -9.03 13.75 -1.38
N ASP A 351 -9.42 13.22 -2.54
CA ASP A 351 -10.61 12.39 -2.69
C ASP A 351 -10.49 11.35 -3.82
N ASP A 352 -11.52 10.53 -3.99
CA ASP A 352 -11.52 9.45 -4.99
C ASP A 352 -11.53 9.99 -6.43
N ASN A 353 -12.07 11.19 -6.66
CA ASN A 353 -12.14 11.78 -8.01
C ASN A 353 -10.77 12.34 -8.41
N GLU A 354 -10.10 13.05 -7.50
CA GLU A 354 -8.72 13.51 -7.71
C GLU A 354 -7.79 12.31 -7.94
N ALA A 355 -7.96 11.23 -7.18
CA ALA A 355 -7.20 10.00 -7.37
C ALA A 355 -7.40 9.41 -8.78
N LEU A 356 -8.64 9.43 -9.28
CA LEU A 356 -8.94 8.98 -10.64
C LEU A 356 -8.30 9.88 -11.69
N VAL A 357 -8.24 11.21 -11.46
CA VAL A 357 -7.54 12.15 -12.34
C VAL A 357 -6.03 11.91 -12.34
N GLU A 358 -5.41 11.68 -11.18
CA GLU A 358 -3.98 11.32 -11.07
C GLU A 358 -3.68 10.06 -11.90
N LEU A 359 -4.48 9.00 -11.73
CA LEU A 359 -4.34 7.76 -12.52
C LEU A 359 -4.56 8.00 -14.01
N THR A 360 -5.56 8.78 -14.38
CA THR A 360 -5.85 9.07 -15.79
C THR A 360 -4.74 9.89 -16.44
N THR A 361 -4.08 10.78 -15.68
CA THR A 361 -2.91 11.53 -16.16
C THR A 361 -1.70 10.63 -16.41
N ILE A 362 -1.54 9.55 -15.63
CA ILE A 362 -0.44 8.59 -15.81
C ILE A 362 -0.75 7.55 -16.90
N TYR A 363 -1.94 6.95 -16.87
CA TYR A 363 -2.29 5.86 -17.77
C TYR A 363 -2.90 6.31 -19.10
N GLY A 364 -3.41 7.53 -19.17
CA GLY A 364 -4.13 8.08 -20.32
C GLY A 364 -5.62 7.75 -20.29
N LEU A 365 -6.43 8.66 -20.84
CA LEU A 365 -7.89 8.56 -20.83
C LEU A 365 -8.39 7.28 -21.53
N LYS A 366 -7.82 6.93 -22.69
CA LYS A 366 -8.25 5.76 -23.49
C LYS A 366 -8.15 4.45 -22.70
N ARG A 367 -7.06 4.27 -21.94
CA ARG A 367 -6.84 3.05 -21.15
C ARG A 367 -7.71 3.04 -19.89
N MET A 368 -7.97 4.20 -19.30
CA MET A 368 -8.88 4.32 -18.17
C MET A 368 -10.34 4.07 -18.56
N ILE A 369 -10.78 4.50 -19.75
CA ILE A 369 -12.13 4.17 -20.27
C ILE A 369 -12.28 2.65 -20.36
N LYS A 370 -11.33 1.94 -20.99
CA LYS A 370 -11.32 0.47 -21.04
C LYS A 370 -11.31 -0.18 -19.65
N CYS A 371 -10.64 0.43 -18.67
CA CYS A 371 -10.69 -0.01 -17.28
C CYS A 371 -12.10 0.15 -16.69
N GLY A 372 -12.74 1.31 -16.91
CA GLY A 372 -14.12 1.58 -16.51
C GLY A 372 -15.12 0.59 -17.09
N GLU A 373 -14.96 0.24 -18.36
CA GLU A 373 -15.83 -0.72 -19.07
C GLU A 373 -15.91 -2.05 -18.33
N ILE A 374 -14.79 -2.62 -17.88
CA ILE A 374 -14.75 -3.89 -17.15
C ILE A 374 -15.64 -3.85 -15.91
N HIS A 375 -15.80 -2.68 -15.28
CA HIS A 375 -16.62 -2.50 -14.09
C HIS A 375 -18.01 -1.93 -14.38
N ASN A 376 -18.43 -1.92 -15.65
CA ASN A 376 -19.68 -1.34 -16.13
C ASN A 376 -19.81 0.13 -15.70
N ARG A 377 -18.75 0.91 -16.01
CA ARG A 377 -18.65 2.34 -15.75
C ARG A 377 -18.17 3.07 -16.99
N SER A 378 -18.64 4.31 -17.18
CA SER A 378 -18.16 5.23 -18.19
C SER A 378 -17.30 6.32 -17.56
N ILE A 379 -16.16 6.61 -18.16
CA ILE A 379 -15.31 7.74 -17.77
C ILE A 379 -15.40 8.80 -18.86
N LEU A 380 -15.72 10.02 -18.44
CA LEU A 380 -15.79 11.21 -19.28
C LEU A 380 -14.85 12.26 -18.69
N SER A 381 -14.11 12.97 -19.53
CA SER A 381 -13.28 14.08 -19.09
C SER A 381 -13.27 15.19 -20.12
N ASN A 382 -13.38 16.43 -19.65
CA ASN A 382 -13.11 17.65 -20.39
C ASN A 382 -11.88 18.39 -19.84
N ILE A 383 -11.09 17.75 -18.96
CA ILE A 383 -9.89 18.32 -18.35
C ILE A 383 -8.79 18.37 -19.42
N PRO A 384 -8.28 19.55 -19.82
CA PRO A 384 -7.35 19.66 -20.95
C PRO A 384 -6.03 18.90 -20.77
N HIS A 385 -5.56 18.77 -19.52
CA HIS A 385 -4.30 18.09 -19.19
C HIS A 385 -4.42 16.56 -19.16
N VAL A 386 -5.64 16.02 -19.17
CA VAL A 386 -5.88 14.58 -19.23
C VAL A 386 -5.83 14.16 -20.70
N GLN A 387 -4.62 13.81 -21.15
CA GLN A 387 -4.37 13.41 -22.53
C GLN A 387 -4.93 12.00 -22.82
N HIS A 388 -5.22 11.75 -24.10
CA HIS A 388 -5.65 10.44 -24.58
C HIS A 388 -4.53 9.39 -24.43
N GLY A 389 -3.29 9.80 -24.73
CA GLY A 389 -2.07 9.02 -24.53
C GLY A 389 -1.58 9.12 -23.08
N GLY A 390 -1.31 7.97 -22.47
CA GLY A 390 -0.70 7.90 -21.13
C GLY A 390 0.82 8.05 -21.18
N LYS A 391 1.44 8.13 -20.01
CA LYS A 391 2.89 8.06 -19.84
C LYS A 391 3.35 6.60 -19.85
N HIS A 392 4.46 6.32 -20.53
CA HIS A 392 5.16 5.06 -20.32
C HIS A 392 5.79 5.06 -18.93
N LEU A 393 5.52 4.03 -18.13
CA LEU A 393 6.03 3.94 -16.75
C LEU A 393 7.55 4.12 -16.67
N HIS A 394 8.28 3.59 -17.65
CA HIS A 394 9.72 3.70 -17.74
C HIS A 394 10.18 5.17 -17.84
N LEU A 395 9.57 5.94 -18.74
CA LEU A 395 9.86 7.37 -18.91
C LEU A 395 9.44 8.18 -17.69
N LEU A 396 8.30 7.86 -17.09
CA LEU A 396 7.86 8.50 -15.85
C LEU A 396 8.87 8.29 -14.72
N LEU A 397 9.34 7.05 -14.53
CA LEU A 397 10.35 6.74 -13.53
C LEU A 397 11.68 7.45 -13.81
N TYR A 398 12.08 7.54 -15.07
CA TYR A 398 13.27 8.28 -15.47
C TYR A 398 13.15 9.77 -15.10
N GLN A 399 12.02 10.41 -15.40
CA GLN A 399 11.76 11.80 -15.03
C GLN A 399 11.78 12.03 -13.52
N LEU A 400 11.28 11.06 -12.74
CA LEU A 400 11.15 11.20 -11.29
C LEU A 400 12.44 10.83 -10.53
N ASN A 401 13.23 9.90 -11.08
CA ASN A 401 14.42 9.33 -10.46
C ASN A 401 15.44 8.87 -11.51
N PRO A 402 16.09 9.78 -12.24
CA PRO A 402 17.02 9.42 -13.30
C PRO A 402 18.24 8.63 -12.78
N PHE A 403 18.62 8.83 -11.52
CA PHE A 403 19.79 8.21 -10.90
C PHE A 403 19.63 6.73 -10.52
N ILE A 404 18.40 6.17 -10.60
CA ILE A 404 18.23 4.72 -10.44
C ILE A 404 18.69 3.97 -11.69
N PHE A 405 18.73 4.65 -12.84
CA PHE A 405 19.14 4.09 -14.12
C PHE A 405 20.67 4.09 -14.24
N PRO A 406 21.28 2.99 -14.71
CA PRO A 406 22.73 2.90 -14.82
C PRO A 406 23.32 3.66 -16.01
N ARG A 407 22.49 4.18 -16.94
CA ARG A 407 22.92 4.90 -18.15
C ARG A 407 21.97 6.06 -18.49
N PRO A 408 22.48 7.17 -19.06
CA PRO A 408 21.65 8.27 -19.56
C PRO A 408 20.88 7.86 -20.84
N PRO A 409 19.76 8.54 -21.18
CA PRO A 409 18.90 8.24 -22.33
C PRO A 409 19.63 8.21 -23.67
N SER A 410 20.66 9.05 -23.82
CA SER A 410 21.52 9.11 -25.02
C SER A 410 22.28 7.81 -25.32
N ALA A 411 22.37 6.88 -24.37
CA ALA A 411 23.01 5.57 -24.53
C ALA A 411 22.03 4.45 -24.94
N TRP A 412 20.73 4.74 -25.05
CA TRP A 412 19.68 3.77 -25.40
C TRP A 412 19.58 3.66 -26.92
N HIS A 413 19.62 2.44 -27.47
CA HIS A 413 19.51 2.21 -28.92
C HIS A 413 18.13 1.65 -29.27
N HIS A 414 17.71 1.80 -30.54
CA HIS A 414 16.42 1.28 -31.03
C HIS A 414 16.19 -0.22 -30.75
N GLY A 415 17.25 -1.02 -30.60
CA GLY A 415 17.19 -2.44 -30.24
C GLY A 415 16.83 -2.72 -28.77
N ASP A 416 17.14 -1.80 -27.86
CA ASP A 416 16.87 -1.96 -26.41
C ASP A 416 15.37 -1.80 -26.11
N VAL A 417 14.65 -1.05 -26.97
CA VAL A 417 13.19 -0.90 -26.94
C VAL A 417 12.47 -2.11 -27.55
N GLN A 418 13.13 -2.84 -28.46
CA GLN A 418 12.59 -4.10 -29.00
C GLN A 418 12.69 -5.24 -27.97
N GLY A 419 13.68 -5.24 -27.08
CA GLY A 419 13.76 -6.17 -25.94
C GLY A 419 12.69 -5.93 -24.85
N LEU A 420 12.10 -4.73 -24.81
CA LEU A 420 10.90 -4.40 -24.02
C LEU A 420 9.58 -4.86 -24.68
N ARG A 421 9.63 -5.39 -25.93
CA ARG A 421 8.52 -6.08 -26.58
C ARG A 421 8.53 -7.56 -26.14
N GLY A 422 8.20 -7.81 -24.87
CA GLY A 422 7.98 -9.16 -24.39
C GLY A 422 6.70 -9.76 -25.00
N ASP A 423 6.86 -10.90 -25.66
CA ASP A 423 5.87 -11.81 -26.23
C ASP A 423 4.40 -11.61 -25.82
N GLY A 424 3.60 -11.22 -26.80
CA GLY A 424 2.15 -11.30 -26.77
C GLY A 424 1.63 -11.15 -28.20
N LYS A 425 1.46 -12.27 -28.90
CA LYS A 425 0.61 -12.34 -30.10
C LYS A 425 -0.85 -12.08 -29.69
N ASP A 426 -1.21 -10.86 -29.34
CA ASP A 426 -2.60 -10.40 -29.40
C ASP A 426 -2.79 -9.71 -30.75
N ASN A 427 -3.07 -10.54 -31.77
CA ASN A 427 -3.36 -10.15 -33.16
C ASN A 427 -4.74 -9.48 -33.30
N SER A 428 -5.08 -8.52 -32.44
CA SER A 428 -6.29 -7.71 -32.59
C SER A 428 -6.09 -6.31 -32.04
N GLU A 429 -5.10 -5.57 -32.54
CA GLU A 429 -5.03 -4.11 -32.44
C GLU A 429 -4.17 -3.55 -33.60
N THR A 430 -4.56 -3.86 -34.83
CA THR A 430 -4.02 -3.22 -36.05
C THR A 430 -4.78 -1.94 -36.37
N VAL A 431 -4.59 -0.89 -35.57
CA VAL A 431 -4.78 0.50 -36.02
C VAL A 431 -3.71 1.40 -35.39
N MET A 432 -2.65 1.61 -36.18
CA MET A 432 -1.73 2.75 -36.18
C MET A 432 -0.88 3.00 -34.93
N ASP A 433 0.19 2.21 -34.87
CA ASP A 433 1.39 2.36 -34.06
C ASP A 433 2.29 3.52 -34.57
N THR A 434 1.75 4.75 -34.60
CA THR A 434 2.50 5.99 -35.00
C THR A 434 3.01 6.81 -33.81
N GLU A 435 2.60 6.48 -32.59
CA GLU A 435 3.06 7.15 -31.35
C GLU A 435 4.36 6.54 -30.78
N ASN A 436 4.80 5.39 -31.29
CA ASN A 436 6.01 4.69 -30.85
C ASN A 436 7.33 5.32 -31.32
N THR A 437 7.28 6.37 -32.14
CA THR A 437 8.46 6.99 -32.77
C THR A 437 9.08 8.12 -31.93
N ASN A 438 8.53 8.47 -30.77
CA ASN A 438 8.94 9.69 -30.04
C ASN A 438 9.47 9.52 -28.61
N ILE A 439 9.80 8.30 -28.18
CA ILE A 439 10.59 8.08 -26.96
C ILE A 439 11.93 8.84 -27.06
N PHE A 440 12.58 8.80 -28.22
CA PHE A 440 13.85 9.49 -28.48
C PHE A 440 13.71 11.02 -28.49
N ALA A 441 12.66 11.60 -29.08
CA ALA A 441 12.53 13.06 -29.09
C ALA A 441 12.06 13.65 -27.75
N LEU A 442 11.35 12.87 -26.93
CA LEU A 442 10.98 13.28 -25.56
C LEU A 442 12.17 13.20 -24.60
N CYS A 443 13.11 12.27 -24.80
CA CYS A 443 14.40 12.25 -24.10
C CYS A 443 15.31 13.43 -24.50
N ASN A 444 15.13 14.02 -25.68
CA ASN A 444 15.89 15.18 -26.18
C ASN A 444 15.31 16.56 -25.78
N GLN A 445 14.39 16.61 -24.81
CA GLN A 445 13.89 17.86 -24.22
C GLN A 445 14.99 18.54 -23.36
N PRO A 446 14.97 19.88 -23.18
CA PRO A 446 16.10 20.69 -22.68
C PRO A 446 16.52 20.45 -21.21
N PHE A 447 16.00 19.40 -20.56
CA PHE A 447 16.35 18.99 -19.20
C PHE A 447 17.80 18.47 -19.08
N GLU A 448 18.43 18.08 -20.19
CA GLU A 448 19.82 17.60 -20.23
C GLU A 448 20.87 18.72 -20.26
N LYS A 449 20.53 19.98 -20.57
CA LYS A 449 21.56 21.04 -20.63
C LYS A 449 22.04 21.52 -19.25
N GLU A 450 21.36 21.19 -18.16
CA GLU A 450 21.68 21.68 -16.81
C GLU A 450 22.25 20.63 -15.85
N ILE A 451 22.08 19.32 -16.10
CA ILE A 451 22.68 18.28 -15.24
C ILE A 451 24.04 17.89 -15.82
N GLY A 452 25.08 18.67 -15.49
CA GLY A 452 26.46 18.29 -15.82
C GLY A 452 26.84 16.95 -15.19
N GLU A 453 27.74 16.19 -15.84
CA GLU A 453 28.27 14.90 -15.34
C GLU A 453 28.72 14.97 -13.86
N ASN A 454 29.21 16.13 -13.42
CA ASN A 454 29.60 16.39 -12.04
C ASN A 454 28.42 16.36 -11.06
N LEU A 455 27.24 16.88 -11.43
CA LEU A 455 26.03 16.81 -10.61
C LEU A 455 25.51 15.37 -10.54
N PHE A 456 25.58 14.62 -11.65
CA PHE A 456 25.22 13.20 -11.68
C PHE A 456 26.14 12.35 -10.78
N ASN A 457 27.45 12.59 -10.84
CA ASN A 457 28.43 11.91 -9.99
C ASN A 457 28.32 12.31 -8.52
N SER A 458 28.06 13.58 -8.22
CA SER A 458 27.83 14.07 -6.84
C SER A 458 26.54 13.52 -6.23
N PHE A 459 25.45 13.43 -7.02
CA PHE A 459 24.19 12.83 -6.57
C PHE A 459 24.34 11.32 -6.29
N ASN A 460 25.12 10.60 -7.11
CA ASN A 460 25.43 9.19 -6.88
C ASN A 460 26.35 8.93 -5.67
N GLN A 461 27.04 9.94 -5.14
CA GLN A 461 27.77 9.83 -3.86
C GLN A 461 26.84 9.99 -2.65
N GLN A 462 25.74 10.72 -2.79
CA GLN A 462 24.80 11.03 -1.70
C GLN A 462 23.60 10.05 -1.62
N PHE A 463 23.31 9.32 -2.70
CA PHE A 463 22.22 8.34 -2.79
C PHE A 463 22.73 6.94 -3.19
N ALA A 464 21.94 5.89 -2.96
CA ALA A 464 22.31 4.52 -3.31
C ALA A 464 22.70 4.39 -4.79
N LYS A 465 23.73 3.58 -5.06
CA LYS A 465 24.23 3.24 -6.40
C LYS A 465 23.06 2.93 -7.36
N PRO A 466 23.19 3.26 -8.66
CA PRO A 466 22.21 2.87 -9.67
C PRO A 466 21.91 1.37 -9.59
N TRP A 467 20.67 1.00 -9.90
CA TRP A 467 20.29 -0.39 -9.93
C TRP A 467 20.92 -1.07 -11.16
N PRO A 468 21.34 -2.35 -11.06
CA PRO A 468 21.76 -3.09 -12.24
C PRO A 468 20.64 -3.10 -13.28
N GLU A 469 21.00 -2.93 -14.54
CA GLU A 469 20.06 -2.72 -15.66
C GLU A 469 18.97 -3.80 -15.73
N LEU A 470 19.39 -5.07 -15.67
CA LEU A 470 18.47 -6.22 -15.69
C LEU A 470 17.53 -6.25 -14.47
N GLU A 471 18.02 -5.84 -13.30
CA GLU A 471 17.23 -5.81 -12.07
C GLU A 471 16.19 -4.69 -12.10
N LEU A 472 16.59 -3.52 -12.59
CA LEU A 472 15.69 -2.40 -12.80
C LEU A 472 14.62 -2.73 -13.85
N TYR A 473 15.00 -3.37 -14.96
CA TYR A 473 14.06 -3.84 -15.97
C TYR A 473 12.99 -4.76 -15.36
N HIS A 474 13.41 -5.80 -14.63
CA HIS A 474 12.48 -6.74 -14.01
C HIS A 474 11.61 -6.08 -12.92
N ALA A 475 12.14 -5.10 -12.18
CA ALA A 475 11.37 -4.36 -11.19
C ALA A 475 10.29 -3.49 -11.83
N ILE A 476 10.61 -2.79 -12.93
CA ILE A 476 9.65 -1.99 -13.70
C ILE A 476 8.59 -2.90 -14.32
N ASP A 477 8.96 -4.06 -14.86
CA ASP A 477 8.02 -5.04 -15.41
C ASP A 477 7.08 -5.59 -14.34
N LEU A 478 7.61 -5.95 -13.17
CA LEU A 478 6.78 -6.36 -12.03
C LEU A 478 5.79 -5.26 -11.63
N CYS A 479 6.25 -4.01 -11.53
CA CYS A 479 5.40 -2.87 -11.20
C CYS A 479 4.26 -2.68 -12.21
N LYS A 480 4.56 -2.77 -13.52
CA LYS A 480 3.54 -2.71 -14.59
C LYS A 480 2.49 -3.81 -14.45
N LYS A 481 2.91 -5.04 -14.14
CA LYS A 481 2.03 -6.20 -14.03
C LYS A 481 1.18 -6.19 -12.74
N LEU A 482 1.69 -5.63 -11.65
CA LEU A 482 0.94 -5.40 -10.41
C LEU A 482 -0.09 -4.28 -10.58
N MET A 483 0.29 -3.21 -11.27
CA MET A 483 -0.57 -2.05 -11.54
C MET A 483 -1.23 -2.11 -12.92
N HIS A 484 -1.62 -3.31 -13.36
CA HIS A 484 -2.35 -3.48 -14.61
C HIS A 484 -3.79 -2.97 -14.45
N LEU A 485 -4.32 -2.18 -15.38
CA LEU A 485 -5.66 -1.58 -15.23
C LEU A 485 -6.80 -2.60 -15.28
N ASP A 486 -6.68 -3.61 -16.15
CA ASP A 486 -7.55 -4.79 -16.10
C ASP A 486 -7.17 -5.63 -14.88
N CYS A 487 -8.05 -5.65 -13.86
CA CYS A 487 -7.82 -6.37 -12.61
C CYS A 487 -7.64 -7.88 -12.82
N THR A 488 -8.26 -8.46 -13.85
CA THR A 488 -8.18 -9.90 -14.11
C THR A 488 -6.84 -10.32 -14.71
N LYS A 489 -6.06 -9.35 -15.22
CA LYS A 489 -4.71 -9.56 -15.77
C LYS A 489 -3.60 -9.24 -14.76
N ARG A 490 -3.92 -8.72 -13.57
CA ARG A 490 -2.91 -8.47 -12.53
C ARG A 490 -2.34 -9.78 -12.02
N LEU A 491 -1.04 -9.79 -11.76
CA LEU A 491 -0.40 -10.93 -11.09
C LEU A 491 -1.02 -11.14 -9.71
N ASN A 492 -1.35 -12.38 -9.39
CA ASN A 492 -1.61 -12.76 -8.01
C ASN A 492 -0.28 -12.90 -7.22
N ALA A 493 -0.37 -12.98 -5.90
CA ALA A 493 0.80 -13.03 -5.03
C ALA A 493 1.75 -14.21 -5.34
N GLN A 494 1.22 -15.38 -5.72
CA GLN A 494 2.04 -16.53 -6.10
C GLN A 494 2.79 -16.30 -7.41
N GLN A 495 2.13 -15.71 -8.41
CA GLN A 495 2.78 -15.35 -9.68
C GLN A 495 3.84 -14.26 -9.48
N ALA A 496 3.57 -13.27 -8.62
CA ALA A 496 4.53 -12.22 -8.26
C ALA A 496 5.80 -12.79 -7.60
N LEU A 497 5.67 -13.80 -6.72
CA LEU A 497 6.81 -14.51 -6.13
C LEU A 497 7.68 -15.23 -7.16
N MET A 498 7.09 -15.69 -8.26
CA MET A 498 7.80 -16.36 -9.35
C MET A 498 8.35 -15.38 -10.39
N HIS A 499 8.08 -14.07 -10.24
CA HIS A 499 8.54 -13.07 -11.19
C HIS A 499 10.07 -13.00 -11.23
N PRO A 500 10.71 -12.81 -12.41
CA PRO A 500 12.16 -12.72 -12.55
C PRO A 500 12.85 -11.71 -11.62
N PHE A 501 12.16 -10.63 -11.23
CA PHE A 501 12.69 -9.69 -10.24
C PHE A 501 12.98 -10.37 -8.89
N LEU A 502 12.10 -11.26 -8.43
CA LEU A 502 12.25 -11.94 -7.13
C LEU A 502 12.95 -13.29 -7.24
N TYR A 503 12.79 -13.99 -8.37
CA TYR A 503 13.32 -15.33 -8.61
C TYR A 503 14.67 -15.36 -9.33
N GLY A 504 15.03 -14.30 -10.07
CA GLY A 504 16.21 -14.24 -10.94
C GLY A 504 17.56 -14.38 -10.22
N ALA A 505 18.58 -14.80 -11.00
CA ALA A 505 19.91 -15.22 -10.58
C ALA A 505 20.53 -14.30 -9.52
N GLY A 506 20.59 -14.79 -8.28
CA GLY A 506 21.09 -14.05 -7.11
C GLY A 506 20.26 -14.26 -5.83
N SER A 507 19.34 -15.23 -5.83
CA SER A 507 18.66 -15.73 -4.63
C SER A 507 19.60 -16.48 -3.70
#